data_AF-A0AA41YAR8-F1
#
_entry.id   AF-A0AA41YAR8-F1
#
_cell.length_a   1.000
_cell.length_b   1.000
_cell.length_c   1.000
_cell.angle_alpha   90.00
_cell.angle_beta   90.00
_cell.angle_gamma   90.00
#
_symmetry.space_group_name_H-M   'P 1'
#
loop_
_entity.id
_entity.type
_entity.pdbx_description
1 polymer ?
#
loop_
_entity_poly.entity_id
_entity_poly.type
_entity_poly.pdbx_seq_one_letter_code
_entity_poly.pdbx_strand_id
1 'polypeptide(L)'
;MGYSYTFTCQSCHHRQKLYEGWGFMVHDQPAKDYLLSQPVSLHYRTHQKIVKLSQQYPDLELKMEYRIYRCRHCLQISDKLFVQLISDGKVLHKTRFRCSNCQTSLKHTNILRLKYAICPKCKSQQFKKEKELVLWN
;
A
#
# COMPACT_ATOMS: atom_id res chain seq x y z
N MET A 1 10.24 -0.41 -10.65
CA MET A 1 10.46 1.05 -10.55
C MET A 1 9.34 1.64 -9.70
N GLY A 2 9.65 2.54 -8.77
CA GLY A 2 8.65 3.18 -7.93
C GLY A 2 8.84 4.69 -7.83
N TYR A 3 7.79 5.35 -7.35
CA TYR A 3 7.72 6.78 -7.16
C TYR A 3 7.46 7.06 -5.69
N SER A 4 7.98 8.18 -5.21
CA SER A 4 7.50 8.79 -3.98
C SER A 4 6.81 10.10 -4.29
N TYR A 5 5.79 10.38 -3.49
CA TYR A 5 5.00 11.59 -3.57
C TYR A 5 5.05 12.29 -2.23
N THR A 6 5.49 13.54 -2.23
CA THR A 6 5.50 14.38 -1.04
C THR A 6 4.29 15.30 -1.07
N PHE A 7 3.43 15.16 -0.07
CA PHE A 7 2.26 16.00 0.18
C PHE A 7 2.58 16.97 1.30
N THR A 8 2.63 18.26 0.98
CA THR A 8 2.85 19.32 1.96
C THR A 8 1.59 20.14 2.11
N CYS A 9 0.99 20.14 3.30
CA CYS A 9 -0.15 21.01 3.61
C CYS A 9 0.30 22.47 3.62
N GLN A 10 -0.40 23.34 2.89
CA GLN A 10 -0.06 24.76 2.82
C GLN A 10 -0.50 25.53 4.07
N SER A 11 -1.49 25.04 4.82
CA SER A 11 -2.00 25.75 6.00
C SER A 11 -1.24 25.43 7.29
N CYS A 12 -0.73 24.20 7.47
CA CYS A 12 -0.03 23.79 8.70
C CYS A 12 1.37 23.19 8.47
N HIS A 13 1.86 23.21 7.23
CA HIS A 13 3.15 22.68 6.79
C HIS A 13 3.41 21.20 7.10
N HIS A 14 2.38 20.44 7.49
CA HIS A 14 2.49 19.00 7.65
C HIS A 14 2.90 18.34 6.34
N ARG A 15 3.97 17.55 6.38
CA ARG A 15 4.50 16.79 5.25
C ARG A 15 4.18 15.31 5.42
N GLN A 16 3.70 14.69 4.36
CA GLN A 16 3.44 13.26 4.27
C GLN A 16 4.11 12.73 3.00
N LYS A 17 5.03 11.77 3.16
CA LYS A 17 5.63 11.04 2.04
C LYS A 17 4.86 9.76 1.80
N LEU A 18 4.52 9.47 0.54
CA LEU A 18 3.76 8.30 0.11
C LEU A 18 4.51 7.58 -0.99
N TYR A 19 4.46 6.25 -0.99
CA TYR A 19 5.12 5.42 -1.98
C TYR A 19 4.11 4.73 -2.91
N GLU A 20 4.51 4.59 -4.18
CA GLU A 20 3.75 3.87 -5.20
C GLU A 20 4.72 3.12 -6.13
N GLY A 21 4.52 1.82 -6.34
CA GLY A 21 5.36 1.05 -7.26
C GLY A 21 5.33 -0.44 -7.00
N TRP A 22 5.52 -1.19 -8.09
CA TRP A 22 5.66 -2.65 -8.09
C TRP A 22 7.12 -3.05 -8.02
N GLY A 23 7.42 -4.10 -7.24
CA GLY A 23 8.81 -4.51 -6.96
C GLY A 23 9.61 -3.41 -6.25
N PHE A 24 8.94 -2.48 -5.57
CA PHE A 24 9.53 -1.29 -4.98
C PHE A 24 9.72 -1.51 -3.48
N MET A 25 10.97 -1.57 -3.01
CA MET A 25 11.37 -1.93 -1.63
C MET A 25 11.01 -3.36 -1.19
N VAL A 26 10.13 -4.04 -1.93
CA VAL A 26 9.67 -5.40 -1.70
C VAL A 26 9.48 -6.08 -3.04
N HIS A 27 10.08 -7.26 -3.21
CA HIS A 27 10.02 -8.04 -4.43
C HIS A 27 8.96 -9.13 -4.34
N ASP A 28 8.36 -9.46 -5.48
CA ASP A 28 7.53 -10.67 -5.58
C ASP A 28 8.37 -11.88 -5.15
N GLN A 29 7.78 -12.76 -4.35
CA GLN A 29 8.49 -13.91 -3.80
C GLN A 29 7.56 -15.09 -3.53
N PRO A 30 8.07 -16.33 -3.60
CA PRO A 30 7.34 -17.51 -3.13
C PRO A 30 6.96 -17.40 -1.65
N ALA A 31 5.84 -17.99 -1.27
CA ALA A 31 5.38 -18.00 0.11
C ALA A 31 6.37 -18.69 1.06
N LYS A 32 7.05 -19.74 0.57
CA LYS A 32 8.11 -20.43 1.30
C LYS A 32 9.24 -19.47 1.73
N ASP A 33 9.71 -18.63 0.82
CA ASP A 33 10.85 -17.76 1.06
C ASP A 33 10.46 -16.62 2.01
N TYR A 34 9.25 -16.08 1.85
CA TYR A 34 8.67 -15.11 2.78
C TYR A 34 8.58 -15.65 4.22
N LEU A 35 8.13 -16.89 4.39
CA LEU A 35 7.96 -17.51 5.71
C LEU A 35 9.31 -17.81 6.39
N LEU A 36 10.37 -18.06 5.61
CA LEU A 36 11.71 -18.33 6.12
C LEU A 36 12.49 -17.05 6.47
N SER A 37 12.32 -15.97 5.70
CA SER A 37 13.20 -14.78 5.79
C SER A 37 12.63 -13.61 6.62
N GLN A 38 11.34 -13.63 6.97
CA GLN A 38 10.58 -12.53 7.62
C GLN A 38 11.08 -11.08 7.31
N PRO A 39 11.34 -10.68 6.06
CA PRO A 39 11.99 -9.40 5.82
C PRO A 39 11.00 -8.22 5.80
N VAL A 40 9.69 -8.50 5.68
CA VAL A 40 8.66 -7.48 5.44
C VAL A 40 7.54 -7.61 6.47
N SER A 41 7.33 -6.54 7.24
CA SER A 41 6.23 -6.45 8.20
C SER A 41 4.89 -6.34 7.48
N LEU A 42 4.19 -7.48 7.37
CA LEU A 42 2.82 -7.55 6.88
C LEU A 42 1.84 -7.50 8.06
N HIS A 43 0.66 -6.94 7.81
CA HIS A 43 -0.42 -7.00 8.79
C HIS A 43 -0.73 -8.45 9.16
N TYR A 44 -0.94 -8.73 10.45
CA TYR A 44 -1.09 -10.10 10.98
C TYR A 44 -2.13 -10.95 10.23
N ARG A 45 -3.27 -10.35 9.81
CA ARG A 45 -4.31 -11.04 9.02
C ARG A 45 -3.80 -11.50 7.65
N THR A 46 -2.96 -10.71 7.01
CA THR A 46 -2.33 -11.07 5.73
C THR A 46 -1.35 -12.22 5.96
N HIS A 47 -0.51 -12.11 6.98
CA HIS A 47 0.43 -13.16 7.37
C HIS A 47 -0.29 -14.50 7.66
N GLN A 48 -1.34 -14.48 8.48
CA GLN A 48 -2.17 -15.66 8.76
C GLN A 48 -2.78 -16.26 7.49
N LYS A 49 -3.19 -15.41 6.53
CA LYS A 49 -3.75 -15.88 5.27
C LYS A 49 -2.68 -16.53 4.38
N ILE A 50 -1.46 -16.02 4.40
CA ILE A 50 -0.30 -16.61 3.71
C ILE A 50 -0.01 -18.00 4.29
N VAL A 51 0.16 -18.10 5.62
CA VAL A 51 0.43 -19.39 6.30
C VAL A 51 -0.66 -20.42 5.99
N LYS A 52 -1.93 -20.02 6.02
CA LYS A 52 -3.04 -20.94 5.73
C LYS A 52 -3.04 -21.41 4.27
N LEU A 53 -2.77 -20.51 3.33
CA LEU A 53 -2.78 -20.87 1.91
C LEU A 53 -1.51 -21.62 1.49
N SER A 54 -0.35 -21.36 2.10
CA SER A 54 0.89 -22.05 1.76
C SER A 54 0.87 -23.54 2.11
N GLN A 55 0.03 -23.95 3.07
CA GLN A 55 -0.21 -25.36 3.38
C GLN A 55 -1.02 -26.08 2.30
N GLN A 56 -1.84 -25.35 1.54
CA GLN A 56 -2.74 -25.90 0.53
C GLN A 56 -2.18 -25.78 -0.89
N TYR A 57 -1.36 -24.76 -1.13
CA TYR A 57 -0.82 -24.40 -2.45
C TYR A 57 0.72 -24.30 -2.33
N PRO A 58 1.48 -25.35 -2.68
CA PRO A 58 2.94 -25.36 -2.59
C PRO A 58 3.63 -24.34 -3.50
N ASP A 59 2.97 -23.98 -4.60
CA ASP A 59 3.39 -23.00 -5.61
C ASP A 59 2.93 -21.56 -5.29
N LEU A 60 2.45 -21.29 -4.08
CA LEU A 60 1.89 -19.99 -3.71
C LEU A 60 2.92 -18.85 -3.89
N GLU A 61 2.58 -17.88 -4.72
CA GLU A 61 3.35 -16.67 -4.97
C GLU A 61 2.71 -15.45 -4.30
N LEU A 62 3.56 -14.58 -3.74
CA LEU A 62 3.18 -13.28 -3.20
C LEU A 62 3.57 -12.22 -4.22
N LYS A 63 2.57 -11.56 -4.81
CA LYS A 63 2.79 -10.33 -5.59
C LYS A 63 2.60 -9.11 -4.71
N MET A 64 3.61 -8.26 -4.64
CA MET A 64 3.68 -7.17 -3.68
C MET A 64 3.89 -5.81 -4.35
N GLU A 65 3.16 -4.81 -3.88
CA GLU A 65 3.16 -3.47 -4.49
C GLU A 65 2.80 -2.40 -3.46
N TYR A 66 3.56 -1.32 -3.41
CA TYR A 66 3.09 -0.12 -2.72
C TYR A 66 2.05 0.58 -3.59
N ARG A 67 0.85 0.77 -3.04
CA ARG A 67 -0.24 1.46 -3.72
C ARG A 67 -0.78 2.58 -2.84
N ILE A 68 -1.21 3.67 -3.47
CA ILE A 68 -1.83 4.79 -2.76
C ILE A 68 -3.33 4.57 -2.64
N TYR A 69 -3.82 4.65 -1.42
CA TYR A 69 -5.20 4.47 -1.05
C TYR A 69 -5.80 5.76 -0.50
N ARG A 70 -7.10 5.93 -0.75
CA ARG A 70 -7.89 7.06 -0.26
C ARG A 70 -9.14 6.58 0.46
N CYS A 71 -9.45 7.20 1.59
CA CYS A 71 -10.72 7.02 2.27
C CYS A 71 -11.81 7.86 1.59
N ARG A 72 -12.99 7.27 1.31
CA ARG A 72 -14.10 8.02 0.71
C ARG A 72 -14.81 8.98 1.67
N HIS A 73 -14.80 8.71 2.98
CA HIS A 73 -15.41 9.61 3.98
C HIS A 73 -14.41 10.66 4.47
N CYS A 74 -13.28 10.24 5.04
CA CYS A 74 -12.29 11.17 5.58
C CYS A 74 -11.45 11.90 4.52
N LEU A 75 -11.47 11.45 3.26
CA LEU A 75 -10.66 11.97 2.15
C LEU A 75 -9.14 12.00 2.39
N GLN A 76 -8.68 11.34 3.46
CA GLN A 76 -7.28 11.12 3.78
C GLN A 76 -6.67 10.10 2.82
N ILE A 77 -5.39 10.30 2.53
CA ILE A 77 -4.58 9.42 1.69
C ILE A 77 -3.51 8.72 2.51
N SER A 78 -3.18 7.51 2.11
CA SER A 78 -2.11 6.70 2.70
C SER A 78 -1.66 5.67 1.69
N ASP A 79 -0.37 5.41 1.61
CA ASP A 79 0.16 4.25 0.93
C ASP A 79 0.01 3.01 1.80
N LYS A 80 -0.16 1.87 1.14
CA LYS A 80 -0.26 0.56 1.78
C LYS A 80 0.44 -0.46 0.90
N LEU A 81 1.14 -1.39 1.54
CA LEU A 81 1.69 -2.55 0.89
C LEU A 81 0.57 -3.52 0.51
N PHE A 82 0.16 -3.47 -0.75
CA PHE A 82 -0.80 -4.38 -1.34
C PHE A 82 -0.13 -5.73 -1.59
N VAL A 83 -0.82 -6.81 -1.20
CA VAL A 83 -0.34 -8.19 -1.40
C VAL A 83 -1.44 -8.96 -2.10
N GLN A 84 -1.07 -9.65 -3.16
CA GLN A 84 -1.91 -10.56 -3.91
C GLN A 84 -1.30 -11.96 -3.84
N LEU A 85 -2.10 -12.94 -3.42
CA LEU A 85 -1.68 -14.32 -3.32
C LEU A 85 -2.19 -15.07 -4.54
N ILE A 86 -1.28 -15.72 -5.27
CA ILE A 86 -1.54 -16.36 -6.56
C ILE A 86 -0.99 -17.79 -6.51
N SER A 87 -1.72 -18.74 -7.09
CA SER A 87 -1.26 -20.11 -7.34
C SER A 87 -1.89 -20.57 -8.64
N ASP A 88 -1.13 -21.26 -9.49
CA ASP A 88 -1.52 -21.67 -10.85
C ASP A 88 -2.18 -20.55 -11.68
N GLY A 89 -1.64 -19.33 -11.56
CA GLY A 89 -2.17 -18.14 -12.23
C GLY A 89 -3.51 -17.61 -11.69
N LYS A 90 -4.11 -18.27 -10.69
CA LYS A 90 -5.38 -17.86 -10.07
C LYS A 90 -5.14 -17.01 -8.83
N VAL A 91 -5.90 -15.93 -8.69
CA VAL A 91 -5.82 -15.07 -7.53
C VAL A 91 -6.65 -15.62 -6.38
N LEU A 92 -5.98 -16.12 -5.34
CA LEU A 92 -6.61 -16.70 -4.16
C LEU A 92 -6.96 -15.63 -3.10
N HIS A 93 -6.19 -14.55 -3.03
CA HIS A 93 -6.42 -13.48 -2.06
C HIS A 93 -5.86 -12.13 -2.53
N LYS A 94 -6.47 -11.05 -2.04
CA LYS A 94 -6.01 -9.67 -2.18
C LYS A 94 -6.18 -8.97 -0.85
N THR A 95 -5.16 -8.25 -0.39
CA THR A 95 -5.28 -7.45 0.83
C THR A 95 -6.33 -6.36 0.67
N ARG A 96 -7.05 -6.11 1.77
CA ARG A 96 -8.07 -5.06 1.86
C ARG A 96 -7.75 -4.18 3.05
N PHE A 97 -7.85 -2.88 2.85
CA PHE A 97 -7.52 -1.89 3.87
C PHE A 97 -8.76 -1.11 4.30
N ARG A 98 -8.76 -0.70 5.57
CA ARG A 98 -9.77 0.17 6.17
C ARG A 98 -9.12 1.44 6.66
N CYS A 99 -9.86 2.53 6.64
CA CYS A 99 -9.44 3.80 7.21
C CYS A 99 -9.28 3.65 8.72
N SER A 100 -8.14 4.08 9.28
CA SER A 100 -7.91 4.06 10.72
C SER A 100 -8.92 4.93 11.49
N ASN A 101 -9.41 6.01 10.88
CA ASN A 101 -10.31 6.96 11.52
C ASN A 101 -11.80 6.55 11.48
N CYS A 102 -12.31 6.15 10.32
CA CYS A 102 -13.75 5.85 10.14
C CYS A 102 -14.05 4.39 9.79
N GLN A 103 -13.04 3.51 9.79
CA GLN A 103 -13.16 2.08 9.47
C GLN A 103 -13.72 1.74 8.08
N THR A 104 -14.02 2.74 7.24
CA THR A 104 -14.51 2.51 5.88
C THR A 104 -13.41 1.91 5.00
N SER A 105 -13.79 1.03 4.07
CA SER A 105 -12.88 0.46 3.09
C SER A 105 -12.17 1.55 2.29
N LEU A 106 -10.84 1.46 2.26
CA LEU A 106 -10.02 2.32 1.43
C LEU A 106 -10.12 1.92 -0.04
N LYS A 107 -10.04 2.91 -0.93
CA LYS A 107 -10.05 2.70 -2.37
C LYS A 107 -8.69 3.06 -2.95
N HIS A 108 -8.16 2.17 -3.79
CA HIS A 108 -6.99 2.48 -4.59
C HIS A 108 -7.26 3.75 -5.41
N THR A 109 -6.30 4.66 -5.44
CA THR A 109 -6.46 5.98 -6.05
C THR A 109 -5.27 6.28 -6.92
N ASN A 110 -5.55 6.75 -8.13
CA ASN A 110 -4.52 7.30 -8.99
C ASN A 110 -4.14 8.69 -8.46
N ILE A 111 -2.94 8.78 -7.90
CA ILE A 111 -2.42 9.99 -7.26
C ILE A 111 -2.19 11.15 -8.24
N LEU A 112 -1.98 10.85 -9.53
CA LEU A 112 -1.85 11.85 -10.58
C LEU A 112 -3.18 12.56 -10.83
N ARG A 113 -4.29 11.82 -10.76
CA ARG A 113 -5.67 12.34 -10.95
C ARG A 113 -6.30 12.88 -9.67
N LEU A 114 -5.59 12.86 -8.55
CA LEU A 114 -6.13 13.31 -7.26
C LEU A 114 -6.25 14.84 -7.22
N LYS A 115 -7.50 15.33 -7.26
CA LYS A 115 -7.83 16.77 -7.19
C LYS A 115 -7.77 17.34 -5.76
N TYR A 116 -8.17 16.55 -4.76
CA TYR A 116 -8.28 17.00 -3.37
C TYR A 116 -7.95 15.87 -2.39
N ALA A 117 -7.29 16.22 -1.29
CA ALA A 117 -6.99 15.38 -0.14
C ALA A 117 -7.12 16.21 1.13
N ILE A 118 -7.48 15.59 2.26
CA ILE A 118 -7.59 16.26 3.54
C ILE A 118 -6.30 16.06 4.34
N CYS A 119 -5.72 17.16 4.81
CA CYS A 119 -4.59 17.12 5.73
C CYS A 119 -4.98 16.37 7.02
N PRO A 120 -4.23 15.34 7.45
CA PRO A 120 -4.59 14.60 8.65
C PRO A 120 -4.52 15.47 9.93
N LYS A 121 -3.64 16.48 9.95
CA LYS A 121 -3.37 17.37 11.08
C LYS A 121 -4.40 18.49 11.24
N CYS A 122 -4.55 19.38 10.25
CA CYS A 122 -5.42 20.57 10.35
C CYS A 122 -6.71 20.48 9.53
N LYS A 123 -6.96 19.36 8.84
CA LYS A 123 -8.12 19.13 7.95
C LYS A 123 -8.25 20.05 6.72
N SER A 124 -7.30 20.95 6.50
CA SER A 124 -7.23 21.76 5.28
C SER A 124 -7.11 20.89 4.02
N GLN A 125 -7.70 21.39 2.92
CA GLN A 125 -7.60 20.78 1.58
C GLN A 125 -6.50 21.42 0.72
N GLN A 126 -5.76 22.38 1.27
CA GLN A 126 -4.67 23.05 0.57
C GLN A 126 -3.39 22.22 0.71
N PHE A 127 -2.93 21.61 -0.39
CA PHE A 127 -1.70 20.85 -0.43
C PHE A 127 -0.89 21.12 -1.70
N LYS A 128 0.43 21.13 -1.54
CA LYS A 128 1.39 21.04 -2.63
C LYS A 128 1.80 19.58 -2.79
N LYS A 129 1.76 19.08 -4.02
CA LYS A 129 2.17 17.71 -4.38
C LYS A 129 3.46 17.78 -5.18
N GLU A 130 4.46 17.04 -4.76
CA GLU A 130 5.74 16.87 -5.46
C GLU A 130 5.94 15.39 -5.76
N LYS A 131 6.44 15.06 -6.96
CA LYS A 131 6.70 13.69 -7.41
C LYS A 131 8.19 13.52 -7.58
N GLU A 132 8.71 12.43 -7.03
CA GLU A 132 10.11 12.05 -7.12
C GLU A 132 10.20 10.60 -7.64
N LEU A 133 11.02 10.36 -8.66
CA LEU A 133 11.38 9.00 -9.05
C LEU A 133 12.31 8.45 -7.98
N VAL A 134 11.99 7.28 -7.45
CA VAL A 134 12.86 6.65 -6.45
C VAL A 134 13.49 5.43 -7.10
N LEU A 135 14.79 5.54 -7.35
CA LEU A 135 15.67 4.45 -7.73
C LEU A 135 16.19 3.84 -6.43
N TRP A 136 15.76 2.62 -6.11
CA TRP A 136 16.42 1.83 -5.06
C TRP A 136 17.39 0.89 -5.76
N ASN A 137 18.66 0.95 -5.33
CA ASN A 137 19.69 -0.04 -5.64
C ASN A 137 19.53 -1.24 -4.72
#